data_AF-A0A183EHS3-F1
#
_entry.id   AF-A0A183EHS3-F1
#
_cell.length_a   1.000
_cell.length_b   1.000
_cell.length_c   1.000
_cell.angle_alpha   90.00
_cell.angle_beta   90.00
_cell.angle_gamma   90.00
#
_symmetry.space_group_name_H-M   'P 1'
#
loop_
_entity.id
_entity.type
_entity.pdbx_description
1 polymer ?
#
loop_
_entity_poly.entity_id
_entity_poly.type
_entity_poly.pdbx_seq_one_letter_code
_entity_poly.pdbx_strand_id
1 'polypeptide(L)'
;MGNPVMLYFYNNIVSQAWKDKFIHSHVSVAGAWGGALQIVRLFASGEHLGYNMNHYRILLPPSTLRDMQRSFTSSAFLFPSYNVWNDSEVGPLLLLHPKYSVLAAVGDKNYTLKNVEEFFNDIRYEVGFSQYQNTAHLLGKFSAPKVEVRYVFISALYVVEKRTI
;
A
#
# COMPACT_ATOMS: atom_id res chain seq x y z
N MET A 1 -0.59 -6.94 -4.22
CA MET A 1 0.89 -7.00 -4.07
C MET A 1 1.62 -7.46 -5.34
N GLY A 2 1.20 -8.54 -6.01
CA GLY A 2 1.95 -9.11 -7.15
C GLY A 2 2.28 -8.11 -8.26
N ASN A 3 1.33 -7.22 -8.58
CA ASN A 3 1.52 -6.14 -9.55
C ASN A 3 2.74 -5.23 -9.23
N PRO A 4 2.79 -4.53 -8.08
CA PRO A 4 3.97 -3.77 -7.66
C PRO A 4 5.29 -4.56 -7.68
N VAL A 5 5.28 -5.84 -7.28
CA VAL A 5 6.47 -6.70 -7.32
C VAL A 5 6.95 -6.94 -8.76
N MET A 6 6.01 -7.21 -9.67
CA MET A 6 6.35 -7.38 -11.09
C MET A 6 6.87 -6.09 -11.73
N LEU A 7 6.33 -4.94 -11.34
CA LEU A 7 6.85 -3.64 -11.79
C LEU A 7 8.29 -3.41 -11.30
N TYR A 8 8.59 -3.75 -10.04
CA TYR A 8 9.95 -3.71 -9.53
C TYR A 8 10.88 -4.62 -10.34
N PHE A 9 10.44 -5.85 -10.64
CA PHE A 9 11.19 -6.80 -11.46
C PHE A 9 11.47 -6.24 -12.88
N TYR A 10 10.46 -5.72 -13.56
CA TYR A 10 10.58 -5.17 -14.92
C TYR A 10 11.48 -3.94 -15.02
N ASN A 11 11.63 -3.19 -13.93
CA ASN A 11 12.40 -1.95 -13.90
C ASN A 11 13.82 -2.13 -13.38
N ASN A 12 14.08 -3.13 -12.52
CA ASN A 12 15.37 -3.25 -11.82
C ASN A 12 16.13 -4.55 -12.10
N ILE A 13 15.45 -5.61 -12.56
CA ILE A 13 16.07 -6.94 -12.66
C ILE A 13 16.31 -7.36 -14.11
N VAL A 14 15.42 -6.99 -15.03
CA VAL A 14 15.49 -7.42 -16.43
C VAL A 14 15.71 -6.27 -17.40
N SER A 15 16.43 -6.55 -18.49
CA SER A 15 16.63 -5.59 -19.59
C SER A 15 15.41 -5.52 -20.51
N GLN A 16 15.32 -4.44 -21.30
CA GLN A 16 14.24 -4.30 -22.28
C GLN A 16 14.26 -5.44 -23.33
N ALA A 17 15.44 -5.77 -23.86
CA ALA A 17 15.60 -6.86 -24.83
C ALA A 17 15.13 -8.22 -24.27
N TRP A 18 15.30 -8.45 -22.95
CA TRP A 18 14.77 -9.65 -22.30
C TRP A 18 13.25 -9.62 -22.25
N LYS A 19 12.65 -8.48 -21.87
CA LYS A 19 11.18 -8.33 -21.83
C LYS A 19 10.56 -8.53 -23.21
N ASP A 20 11.15 -7.94 -24.25
CA ASP A 20 10.66 -8.07 -25.62
C ASP A 20 10.72 -9.52 -26.13
N LYS A 21 11.69 -10.31 -25.63
CA LYS A 21 11.86 -11.73 -26.00
C LYS A 21 10.92 -12.67 -25.25
N PHE A 22 10.66 -12.40 -23.97
CA PHE A 22 10.04 -13.38 -23.07
C PHE A 22 8.66 -12.98 -22.54
N ILE A 23 8.28 -11.71 -22.61
CA ILE A 23 7.02 -11.21 -22.06
C ILE A 23 6.12 -10.81 -23.21
N HIS A 24 5.05 -11.59 -23.42
CA HIS A 24 4.02 -11.22 -24.38
C HIS A 24 3.15 -10.08 -23.85
N SER A 25 2.54 -10.26 -22.68
CA SER A 25 1.76 -9.22 -22.00
C SER A 25 1.70 -9.45 -20.49
N HIS A 26 1.36 -8.40 -19.75
CA HIS A 26 1.11 -8.43 -18.31
C HIS A 26 -0.36 -8.09 -18.04
N VAL A 27 -1.10 -9.02 -17.42
CA VAL A 27 -2.49 -8.77 -17.01
C VAL A 27 -2.49 -8.34 -15.55
N SER A 28 -2.79 -7.06 -15.31
CA SER A 28 -2.86 -6.48 -13.99
C SER A 28 -4.27 -6.56 -13.43
N VAL A 29 -4.49 -7.43 -12.43
CA VAL A 29 -5.76 -7.50 -11.70
C VAL A 29 -5.62 -6.82 -10.33
N ALA A 30 -6.45 -5.80 -10.07
CA ALA A 30 -6.49 -5.04 -8.82
C ALA A 30 -5.08 -4.64 -8.30
N GLY A 31 -4.29 -4.03 -9.17
CA GLY A 31 -2.92 -3.61 -8.84
C GLY A 31 -2.90 -2.49 -7.79
N ALA A 32 -2.37 -2.79 -6.60
CA ALA A 32 -2.10 -1.81 -5.53
C ALA A 32 -0.85 -0.97 -5.83
N TRP A 33 -0.86 -0.29 -6.97
CA TRP A 33 0.25 0.45 -7.56
C TRP A 33 0.79 1.57 -6.68
N GLY A 34 -0.11 2.34 -6.05
CA GLY A 34 0.23 3.43 -5.12
C GLY A 34 0.30 3.00 -3.66
N GLY A 35 0.32 1.71 -3.37
CA GLY A 35 0.04 1.20 -2.02
C GLY A 35 -1.45 1.18 -1.71
N ALA A 36 -1.80 0.84 -0.47
CA ALA A 36 -3.18 0.71 -0.01
C ALA A 36 -3.40 1.31 1.38
N LEU A 37 -4.45 2.11 1.53
CA LEU A 37 -4.79 2.76 2.81
C LEU A 37 -5.08 1.75 3.94
N GLN A 38 -5.56 0.55 3.59
CA GLN A 38 -5.82 -0.55 4.52
C GLN A 38 -4.56 -0.97 5.31
N ILE A 39 -3.37 -0.72 4.77
CA ILE A 39 -2.09 -0.98 5.44
C ILE A 39 -1.89 -0.06 6.65
N VAL A 40 -2.33 1.19 6.57
CA VAL A 40 -2.25 2.14 7.70
C VAL A 40 -3.10 1.64 8.86
N ARG A 41 -4.31 1.15 8.57
CA ARG A 41 -5.19 0.51 9.55
C ARG A 41 -4.59 -0.77 10.12
N LEU A 42 -3.92 -1.59 9.30
CA LEU A 42 -3.20 -2.78 9.77
C LEU A 42 -2.15 -2.40 10.82
N PHE A 43 -1.31 -1.41 10.53
CA PHE A 43 -0.25 -1.01 11.46
C PHE A 43 -0.83 -0.47 12.77
N ALA A 44 -1.88 0.35 12.72
CA ALA A 44 -2.48 0.93 13.92
C ALA A 44 -3.24 -0.11 14.77
N SER A 45 -4.14 -0.87 14.14
CA SER A 45 -5.14 -1.69 14.84
C SER A 45 -4.88 -3.20 14.82
N GLY A 46 -3.98 -3.69 13.96
CA GLY A 46 -3.87 -5.13 13.69
C GLY A 46 -5.08 -5.70 12.94
N GLU A 47 -5.89 -4.82 12.34
CA GLU A 47 -7.01 -5.21 11.52
C GLU A 47 -6.69 -4.93 10.05
N HIS A 48 -6.69 -5.98 9.26
CA HIS A 48 -6.64 -5.90 7.81
C HIS A 48 -7.66 -6.87 7.24
N LEU A 49 -8.77 -6.31 6.75
CA LEU A 49 -9.90 -7.06 6.22
C LEU A 49 -9.51 -8.01 5.07
N GLY A 50 -8.40 -7.71 4.38
CA GLY A 50 -7.89 -8.54 3.28
C GLY A 50 -7.04 -9.75 3.68
N TYR A 51 -6.52 -9.85 4.92
CA TYR A 51 -5.72 -11.02 5.32
C TYR A 51 -6.58 -12.20 5.80
N ASN A 52 -7.91 -12.04 5.86
CA ASN A 52 -8.84 -13.04 6.40
C ASN A 52 -8.43 -13.58 7.79
N MET A 53 -7.66 -12.80 8.57
CA MET A 53 -7.17 -13.25 9.88
C MET A 53 -8.23 -13.16 10.98
N ASN A 54 -9.45 -12.73 10.62
CA ASN A 54 -10.58 -12.65 11.55
C ASN A 54 -10.99 -14.03 12.07
N HIS A 55 -10.82 -15.11 11.29
CA HIS A 55 -11.14 -16.46 11.79
C HIS A 55 -10.17 -16.91 12.90
N TYR A 56 -8.92 -16.45 12.89
CA TYR A 56 -7.95 -16.78 13.95
C TYR A 56 -8.19 -16.01 15.24
N ARG A 57 -9.03 -14.96 15.25
CA ARG A 57 -9.37 -14.20 16.46
C ARG A 57 -10.12 -15.04 17.51
N ILE A 58 -10.68 -16.18 17.10
CA ILE A 58 -11.30 -17.16 18.01
C ILE A 58 -10.23 -17.87 18.86
N LEU A 59 -9.00 -18.02 18.32
CA LEU A 59 -7.91 -18.78 18.94
C LEU A 59 -6.74 -17.91 19.43
N LEU A 60 -6.55 -16.74 18.81
CA LEU A 60 -5.43 -15.84 19.07
C LEU A 60 -5.93 -14.45 19.49
N PRO A 61 -5.36 -13.85 20.55
CA PRO A 61 -5.74 -12.51 20.96
C PRO A 61 -5.34 -11.49 19.87
N PRO A 62 -6.09 -10.37 19.73
CA PRO A 62 -5.81 -9.36 18.71
C PRO A 62 -4.41 -8.76 18.77
N SER A 63 -3.81 -8.67 19.97
CA SER A 63 -2.44 -8.18 20.15
C SER A 63 -1.40 -9.05 19.44
N THR A 64 -1.49 -10.37 19.60
CA THR A 64 -0.58 -11.32 18.94
C THR A 64 -0.72 -11.29 17.43
N LEU A 65 -1.96 -11.19 16.92
CA LEU A 65 -2.21 -11.05 15.49
C LEU A 65 -1.65 -9.74 14.93
N ARG A 66 -1.77 -8.64 15.69
CA ARG A 66 -1.19 -7.35 15.32
C ARG A 66 0.33 -7.41 15.21
N ASP A 67 1.01 -8.00 16.20
CA ASP A 67 2.47 -8.09 16.20
C ASP A 67 2.98 -8.95 15.04
N MET A 68 2.29 -10.06 14.76
CA MET A 68 2.55 -10.89 13.57
C MET A 68 2.36 -10.07 12.28
N GLN A 69 1.24 -9.39 12.09
CA GLN A 69 0.97 -8.62 10.87
C GLN A 69 1.97 -7.48 10.66
N ARG A 70 2.37 -6.81 11.74
CA ARG A 70 3.38 -5.76 11.73
C ARG A 70 4.75 -6.28 11.28
N SER A 71 5.08 -7.54 11.59
CA SER A 71 6.33 -8.16 11.14
C SER A 71 6.40 -8.40 9.62
N PHE A 72 5.27 -8.36 8.91
CA PHE A 72 5.24 -8.55 7.46
C PHE A 72 5.75 -7.29 6.74
N THR A 73 7.01 -7.33 6.33
CA THR A 73 7.65 -6.24 5.55
C THR A 73 6.94 -5.95 4.23
N SER A 74 6.18 -6.91 3.71
CA SER A 74 5.29 -6.71 2.56
C SER A 74 4.18 -5.67 2.81
N SER A 75 3.74 -5.49 4.06
CA SER A 75 2.82 -4.43 4.46
C SER A 75 3.50 -3.07 4.31
N ALA A 76 4.73 -2.93 4.81
CA ALA A 76 5.51 -1.69 4.65
C ALA A 76 5.81 -1.35 3.19
N PHE A 77 6.01 -2.37 2.33
CA PHE A 77 6.16 -2.18 0.89
C PHE A 77 4.90 -1.63 0.21
N LEU A 78 3.71 -1.95 0.73
CA LEU A 78 2.41 -1.48 0.22
C LEU A 78 1.89 -0.24 0.95
N PHE A 79 2.72 0.41 1.77
CA PHE A 79 2.33 1.67 2.40
C PHE A 79 1.99 2.72 1.33
N PRO A 80 0.99 3.60 1.56
CA PRO A 80 0.64 4.66 0.61
C PRO A 80 1.87 5.43 0.11
N SER A 81 1.98 5.61 -1.21
CA SER A 81 3.11 6.29 -1.83
C SER A 81 2.80 7.73 -2.21
N TYR A 82 3.81 8.60 -2.17
CA TYR A 82 3.70 9.99 -2.59
C TYR A 82 3.23 10.18 -4.05
N ASN A 83 3.47 9.20 -4.92
CA ASN A 83 3.10 9.31 -6.33
C ASN A 83 1.58 9.26 -6.58
N VAL A 84 0.82 8.72 -5.62
CA VAL A 84 -0.64 8.54 -5.76
C VAL A 84 -1.41 9.29 -4.68
N TRP A 85 -0.86 9.43 -3.48
CA TRP A 85 -1.54 9.97 -2.31
C TRP A 85 -1.08 11.39 -1.93
N ASN A 86 -0.46 12.13 -2.85
CA ASN A 86 -0.04 13.53 -2.62
C ASN A 86 -1.18 14.53 -2.86
N ASP A 87 -1.04 15.72 -2.28
CA ASP A 87 -2.02 16.81 -2.25
C ASP A 87 -2.43 17.34 -3.64
N SER A 88 -1.66 17.04 -4.69
CA SER A 88 -1.60 17.89 -5.89
C SER A 88 -2.10 17.29 -7.21
N GLU A 89 -2.45 16.01 -7.31
CA GLU A 89 -2.88 15.43 -8.61
C GLU A 89 -4.23 14.73 -8.55
N VAL A 90 -5.27 15.50 -8.88
CA VAL A 90 -6.50 14.98 -9.46
C VAL A 90 -6.17 14.52 -10.87
N GLY A 91 -5.64 13.31 -11.00
CA GLY A 91 -5.56 12.64 -12.30
C GLY A 91 -6.98 12.37 -12.84
N PRO A 92 -7.20 12.42 -14.17
CA PRO A 92 -8.54 12.34 -14.77
C PRO A 92 -9.28 10.99 -14.57
N LEU A 93 -8.66 10.02 -13.89
CA LEU A 93 -9.24 8.72 -13.52
C LEU A 93 -9.57 8.61 -12.01
N LEU A 94 -9.62 9.73 -11.29
CA LEU A 94 -9.95 9.81 -9.85
C LEU A 94 -11.17 10.72 -9.59
N LEU A 95 -12.15 10.71 -10.50
CA LEU A 95 -13.36 11.55 -10.42
C LEU A 95 -14.33 11.24 -9.24
N LEU A 96 -13.95 10.42 -8.26
CA LEU A 96 -14.85 10.02 -7.17
C LEU A 96 -14.31 10.24 -5.75
N HIS A 97 -13.12 10.82 -5.58
CA HIS A 97 -12.42 10.66 -4.31
C HIS A 97 -11.76 12.01 -3.90
N PRO A 98 -12.20 12.68 -2.81
CA PRO A 98 -11.70 14.00 -2.40
C PRO A 98 -10.40 13.91 -1.58
N LYS A 99 -9.42 14.80 -1.84
CA LYS A 99 -8.30 15.20 -0.95
C LYS A 99 -7.77 14.11 0.02
N TYR A 100 -6.95 13.17 -0.46
CA TYR A 100 -6.33 12.11 0.35
C TYR A 100 -4.98 12.46 0.96
N SER A 101 -4.87 13.65 1.54
CA SER A 101 -3.65 14.00 2.28
C SER A 101 -3.57 13.25 3.63
N VAL A 102 -4.72 12.94 4.22
CA VAL A 102 -4.85 12.34 5.54
C VAL A 102 -5.03 10.82 5.43
N LEU A 103 -4.02 10.08 5.89
CA LEU A 103 -3.98 8.63 5.93
C LEU A 103 -4.70 8.04 7.15
N ALA A 104 -4.63 8.73 8.28
CA ALA A 104 -5.32 8.37 9.52
C ALA A 104 -5.59 9.64 10.34
N ALA A 105 -6.64 9.61 11.17
CA ALA A 105 -6.97 10.70 12.08
C ALA A 105 -7.33 10.11 13.45
N VAL A 106 -6.80 10.72 14.51
CA VAL A 106 -7.04 10.34 15.91
C VAL A 106 -7.28 11.61 16.72
N GLY A 107 -8.52 11.85 17.13
CA GLY A 107 -8.91 13.12 17.74
C GLY A 107 -8.62 14.29 16.80
N ASP A 108 -7.85 15.28 17.28
CA ASP A 108 -7.42 16.46 16.50
C ASP A 108 -6.13 16.22 15.69
N LYS A 109 -5.49 15.06 15.83
CA LYS A 109 -4.27 14.72 15.09
C LYS A 109 -4.57 14.09 13.74
N ASN A 110 -3.90 14.57 12.70
CA ASN A 110 -3.95 14.03 11.35
C ASN A 110 -2.58 13.48 10.94
N TYR A 111 -2.56 12.22 10.52
CA TYR A 111 -1.41 11.56 9.94
C TYR A 111 -1.49 11.63 8.42
N THR A 112 -0.40 12.04 7.81
CA THR A 112 -0.19 12.23 6.38
C THR A 112 1.12 11.55 6.00
N LEU A 113 1.47 11.56 4.71
CA LEU A 113 2.77 11.07 4.28
C LEU A 113 3.94 11.88 4.87
N LYS A 114 3.72 13.14 5.27
CA LYS A 114 4.77 14.04 5.81
C LYS A 114 5.16 13.71 7.25
N ASN A 115 4.31 13.02 8.02
CA ASN A 115 4.53 12.67 9.43
C ASN A 115 4.38 11.16 9.69
N VAL A 116 4.92 10.33 8.80
CA VAL A 116 4.92 8.87 8.94
C VAL A 116 5.76 8.40 10.14
N GLU A 117 6.84 9.09 10.47
CA GLU A 117 7.65 8.80 11.67
C GLU A 117 6.83 8.97 12.95
N GLU A 118 6.11 10.11 13.08
CA GLU A 118 5.22 10.38 14.20
C GLU A 118 4.13 9.31 14.32
N PHE A 119 3.56 8.86 13.19
CA PHE A 119 2.59 7.77 13.18
C PHE A 119 3.13 6.48 13.81
N PHE A 120 4.35 6.05 13.42
CA PHE A 120 4.94 4.82 13.96
C PHE A 120 5.34 4.95 15.44
N ASN A 121 5.73 6.15 15.88
CA ASN A 121 6.02 6.44 17.28
C ASN A 121 4.74 6.39 18.13
N ASP A 122 3.65 7.02 17.68
CA ASP A 122 2.39 7.09 18.43
C ASP A 122 1.72 5.70 18.59
N ILE A 123 1.90 4.79 17.62
CA ILE A 123 1.42 3.39 17.72
C ILE A 123 2.39 2.44 18.44
N ARG A 124 3.50 2.98 19.00
CA ARG A 124 4.60 2.27 19.68
C ARG A 124 5.19 1.15 18.82
N TYR A 125 5.49 1.45 17.56
CA TYR A 125 6.07 0.50 16.61
C TYR A 125 7.19 1.15 15.77
N GLU A 126 8.24 1.62 16.44
CA GLU A 126 9.38 2.32 15.83
C GLU A 126 10.08 1.51 14.73
N VAL A 127 10.17 0.19 14.89
CA VAL A 127 10.72 -0.73 13.87
C VAL A 127 9.98 -0.60 12.54
N GLY A 128 8.68 -0.28 12.58
CA GLY A 128 7.86 -0.06 11.39
C GLY A 128 8.31 1.13 10.55
N PHE A 129 8.86 2.18 11.18
CA PHE A 129 9.42 3.30 10.44
C PHE A 129 10.67 2.88 9.66
N SER A 130 11.56 2.09 10.26
CA SER A 130 12.72 1.53 9.56
C SER A 130 12.30 0.60 8.41
N GLN A 131 11.28 -0.23 8.61
CA GLN A 131 10.71 -1.05 7.53
C GLN A 131 10.19 -0.18 6.39
N TYR A 132 9.42 0.87 6.71
CA TYR A 132 8.90 1.83 5.74
C TYR A 132 10.02 2.50 4.94
N GLN A 133 11.05 3.00 5.60
CA GLN A 133 12.21 3.63 4.93
C GLN A 133 12.90 2.65 3.95
N ASN A 134 13.03 1.39 4.34
CA ASN A 134 13.68 0.36 3.53
C ASN A 134 12.85 -0.08 2.31
N THR A 135 11.52 0.00 2.35
CA THR A 135 10.67 -0.59 1.29
C THR A 135 9.84 0.41 0.51
N ALA A 136 9.40 1.51 1.12
CA ALA A 136 8.44 2.43 0.48
C ALA A 136 9.01 3.12 -0.76
N HIS A 137 10.33 3.37 -0.77
CA HIS A 137 11.01 3.99 -1.91
C HIS A 137 11.09 3.06 -3.14
N LEU A 138 10.93 1.74 -2.97
CA LEU A 138 11.00 0.77 -4.07
C LEU A 138 9.88 0.96 -5.10
N LEU A 139 8.77 1.59 -4.69
CA LEU A 139 7.67 2.00 -5.58
C LEU A 139 7.70 3.50 -5.94
N GLY A 140 8.73 4.22 -5.50
CA GLY A 140 8.87 5.67 -5.70
C GLY A 140 9.18 6.06 -7.16
N LYS A 141 9.83 5.19 -7.94
CA LYS A 141 10.02 5.42 -9.39
C LYS A 141 8.92 4.74 -10.19
N PHE A 142 7.88 5.50 -10.51
CA PHE A 142 6.72 5.01 -11.26
C PHE A 142 6.97 4.99 -12.77
N SER A 143 8.01 4.27 -13.22
CA SER A 143 8.28 4.10 -14.65
C SER A 143 7.43 2.98 -15.23
N ALA A 144 6.81 3.22 -16.40
CA ALA A 144 6.03 2.22 -17.09
C ALA A 144 6.86 0.95 -17.37
N PRO A 145 6.26 -0.25 -17.28
CA PRO A 145 7.00 -1.52 -17.37
C PRO A 145 7.50 -1.84 -18.79
N LYS A 146 7.12 -1.04 -19.80
CA LYS A 146 7.52 -1.19 -21.22
C LYS A 146 7.23 -2.59 -21.77
N VAL A 147 6.07 -3.13 -21.41
CA VAL A 147 5.46 -4.34 -21.95
C VAL A 147 3.99 -4.03 -22.18
N GLU A 148 3.30 -4.83 -23.01
CA GLU A 148 1.84 -4.68 -23.13
C GLU A 148 1.19 -4.97 -21.77
N VAL A 149 0.39 -4.02 -21.26
CA VAL A 149 -0.33 -4.19 -19.99
C VAL A 149 -1.83 -4.12 -20.22
N ARG A 150 -2.56 -5.13 -19.71
CA ARG A 150 -4.02 -5.13 -19.65
C ARG A 150 -4.44 -4.91 -18.21
N TYR A 151 -5.25 -3.90 -17.93
CA TYR A 151 -5.70 -3.56 -16.57
C TYR A 151 -7.12 -4.05 -16.32
N VAL A 152 -7.31 -4.70 -15.17
CA VAL A 152 -8.59 -5.11 -14.63
C VAL A 152 -8.67 -4.58 -13.20
N PHE A 153 -9.55 -3.61 -12.96
CA PHE A 153 -9.77 -3.06 -11.63
C PHE A 153 -11.27 -2.83 -11.39
N ILE A 154 -11.66 -2.79 -10.12
CA ILE A 154 -13.04 -2.56 -9.69
C ILE A 154 -13.18 -1.06 -9.39
N SER A 155 -14.14 -0.38 -10.01
CA SER A 155 -14.36 1.06 -9.87
C SER A 155 -15.58 1.43 -9.02
N ALA A 156 -16.43 0.47 -8.63
CA ALA A 156 -17.74 0.74 -8.02
C ALA A 156 -18.01 -0.05 -6.73
N LEU A 157 -17.03 -0.18 -5.84
CA LEU A 157 -17.22 -0.76 -4.51
C LEU A 157 -16.95 0.30 -3.44
N TYR A 158 -17.88 0.47 -2.50
CA TYR A 158 -17.64 1.28 -1.30
C TYR A 158 -16.53 0.63 -0.48
N VAL A 159 -15.31 1.17 -0.57
CA VAL A 159 -14.23 0.84 0.36
C VAL A 159 -14.50 1.65 1.63
N VAL A 160 -14.62 1.00 2.78
CA VAL A 160 -14.77 1.69 4.07
C VAL A 160 -13.49 2.46 4.36
N GLU A 161 -13.49 3.73 3.97
CA GLU A 161 -12.29 4.57 3.84
C GLU A 161 -12.02 5.44 5.07
N LYS A 162 -13.02 5.60 5.95
CA LYS A 162 -12.90 6.27 7.26
C LYS A 162 -13.67 5.51 8.33
N ARG A 163 -12.95 4.84 9.22
CA ARG A 163 -13.39 4.63 10.59
C ARG A 163 -12.32 5.22 11.49
N THR A 164 -12.74 6.05 12.44
CA THR A 164 -11.91 6.54 13.53
C THR A 164 -11.24 5.33 14.18
N ILE A 165 -9.91 5.36 14.28
CA ILE A 165 -9.11 4.29 14.90
C ILE A 165 -9.03 4.55 16.41
#